data_AF-A0A6I6QZA2-F1
#
_entry.id   AF-A0A6I6QZA2-F1
#
_cell.length_a   1.000
_cell.length_b   1.000
_cell.length_c   1.000
_cell.angle_alpha   90.00
_cell.angle_beta   90.00
_cell.angle_gamma   90.00
#
_symmetry.space_group_name_H-M   'P 1'
#
loop_
_entity.id
_entity.type
_entity.pdbx_description
1 polymer ?
#
loop_
_entity_poly.entity_id
_entity_poly.type
_entity_poly.pdbx_seq_one_letter_code
_entity_poly.pdbx_strand_id
1 'polypeptide(L)'
;MVDVSGRRREPKGIPTGGRFADEMGGASDASDLADPFGPMPAAAPVVEDAERTRDLIARAAGFEFGPDGARPLDADGRPLTDAALDTRTAKASSKFQAAVRERFASDMSDIPYQDRRKAVKQMWRMSNAYTRRRAIDGSPNRRFIPSESIANSLRRRRDSDAAVSTLVDLFHEDANAASAVIRNGFPRDRKGAFAFINKTKNLHGKDGKPVHGWYEDKDGKPKFGVLPNPKGAAARSYLRMLYQPTKGVPTDPTTRKAVVDALNQIGEVGGPTAQAKAFWNICYGDGSPTNLRGDVDYAKSIVAGRRANRFGVGKIDEYSHGGRAQDGSGQGNAARMAAYEGGLTHEAAVAFCAMEPRDPKVSSGKTAHAHTYITRRRRNAKTGLMENVKPRRLSEMRSYIHQVYSVSDSEVARYKADHPEDFGGETD
;
A
#
# COMPACT_ATOMS: atom_id res chain seq x y z
N MET A 1 -32.07 7.88 -15.87
CA MET A 1 -32.40 6.96 -16.97
C MET A 1 -31.83 5.59 -16.62
N VAL A 2 -32.69 4.60 -16.42
CA VAL A 2 -32.37 3.24 -15.94
C VAL A 2 -32.15 2.35 -17.17
N ASP A 3 -31.05 1.60 -17.23
CA ASP A 3 -30.79 0.63 -18.31
C ASP A 3 -31.39 -0.74 -17.97
N VAL A 4 -31.97 -1.37 -18.99
CA VAL A 4 -33.08 -2.33 -19.00
C VAL A 4 -32.60 -3.79 -18.92
N SER A 5 -31.68 -4.11 -17.99
CA SER A 5 -31.25 -5.53 -17.87
C SER A 5 -31.12 -6.09 -16.46
N GLY A 6 -31.38 -5.34 -15.38
CA GLY A 6 -31.46 -5.90 -14.01
C GLY A 6 -30.20 -6.62 -13.49
N ARG A 7 -29.12 -6.71 -14.28
CA ARG A 7 -27.88 -7.39 -13.91
C ARG A 7 -27.00 -6.42 -13.13
N ARG A 8 -26.74 -6.73 -11.87
CA ARG A 8 -25.70 -6.07 -11.06
C ARG A 8 -24.38 -6.10 -11.84
N ARG A 9 -23.86 -4.92 -12.20
CA ARG A 9 -22.52 -4.78 -12.80
C ARG A 9 -21.47 -5.22 -11.78
N GLU A 10 -20.79 -6.33 -12.06
CA GLU A 10 -19.59 -6.73 -11.34
C GLU A 10 -18.48 -5.67 -11.49
N PRO A 11 -17.67 -5.43 -10.45
CA PRO A 11 -16.52 -4.55 -10.50
C PRO A 11 -15.53 -5.10 -11.53
N LYS A 12 -15.02 -4.19 -12.36
CA LYS A 12 -14.01 -4.50 -13.37
C LYS A 12 -12.75 -5.00 -12.64
N GLY A 13 -12.40 -6.27 -12.85
CA GLY A 13 -11.15 -6.85 -12.38
C GLY A 13 -9.93 -6.09 -12.91
N ILE A 14 -8.79 -6.35 -12.28
CA ILE A 14 -7.48 -5.83 -12.70
C ILE A 14 -7.18 -6.41 -14.09
N PRO A 15 -6.87 -5.60 -15.12
CA PRO A 15 -6.38 -6.11 -16.39
C PRO A 15 -5.16 -7.01 -16.12
N THR A 16 -5.25 -8.26 -16.54
CA THR A 16 -4.19 -9.26 -16.42
C THR A 16 -3.59 -9.43 -17.81
N GLY A 17 -2.26 -9.28 -17.95
CA GLY A 17 -1.52 -9.76 -19.12
C GLY A 17 -0.58 -8.76 -19.79
N GLY A 18 0.73 -9.06 -19.72
CA GLY A 18 1.80 -8.46 -20.51
C GLY A 18 3.17 -8.63 -19.86
N ARG A 19 4.00 -9.56 -20.37
CA ARG A 19 5.43 -9.68 -20.02
C ARG A 19 6.15 -8.35 -20.29
N PHE A 20 7.02 -8.01 -19.34
CA PHE A 20 7.90 -6.85 -19.24
C PHE A 20 8.70 -6.48 -20.51
N ALA A 21 8.94 -5.17 -20.68
CA ALA A 21 10.19 -4.58 -21.16
C ALA A 21 10.17 -3.08 -20.82
N ASP A 22 10.77 -2.74 -19.69
CA ASP A 22 11.72 -1.64 -19.50
C ASP A 22 11.97 -1.49 -18.00
N GLU A 23 13.06 -2.11 -17.57
CA GLU A 23 13.86 -1.64 -16.45
C GLU A 23 14.15 -0.16 -16.71
N MET A 24 13.45 0.74 -16.03
CA MET A 24 13.72 2.17 -15.79
C MET A 24 12.38 2.89 -15.59
N GLY A 25 11.76 2.69 -14.43
CA GLY A 25 10.48 3.35 -14.18
C GLY A 25 9.82 3.04 -12.85
N GLY A 26 10.47 3.39 -11.74
CA GLY A 26 9.80 3.50 -10.43
C GLY A 26 10.17 2.44 -9.41
N ALA A 27 11.45 2.12 -9.27
CA ALA A 27 11.99 1.70 -7.98
C ALA A 27 12.11 2.94 -7.09
N SER A 28 10.97 3.43 -6.60
CA SER A 28 10.93 4.44 -5.54
C SER A 28 10.23 3.82 -4.33
N ASP A 29 11.04 3.04 -3.62
CA ASP A 29 11.08 2.94 -2.16
C ASP A 29 9.74 2.65 -1.45
N ALA A 30 9.25 1.44 -1.67
CA ALA A 30 8.20 0.85 -0.85
C ALA A 30 8.75 -0.18 0.15
N SER A 31 10.03 -0.04 0.49
CA SER A 31 10.74 -0.76 1.56
C SER A 31 10.31 -0.38 2.98
N ASP A 32 9.34 0.51 3.18
CA ASP A 32 8.92 1.00 4.51
C ASP A 32 7.43 0.78 4.79
N LEU A 33 6.94 -0.44 4.54
CA LEU A 33 5.65 -0.91 5.06
C LEU A 33 5.73 -1.52 6.48
N ALA A 34 6.88 -1.41 7.12
CA ALA A 34 6.99 -1.33 8.57
C ALA A 34 7.36 0.13 8.92
N ASP A 35 6.93 0.64 10.08
CA ASP A 35 7.70 1.67 10.77
C ASP A 35 8.73 0.89 11.57
N PRO A 36 9.97 0.68 11.08
CA PRO A 36 10.99 0.11 11.92
C PRO A 36 11.48 1.28 12.75
N PHE A 37 10.98 1.41 13.98
CA PHE A 37 11.83 1.95 15.02
C PHE A 37 13.02 0.97 15.21
N GLY A 38 13.89 0.88 14.20
CA GLY A 38 15.24 0.42 14.35
C GLY A 38 15.92 1.34 15.36
N PRO A 39 16.88 0.81 16.12
CA PRO A 39 17.36 1.46 17.33
C PRO A 39 17.87 2.86 16.99
N MET A 40 17.42 3.86 17.75
CA MET A 40 18.10 5.15 17.84
C MET A 40 19.39 4.93 18.64
N PRO A 41 20.56 5.24 18.06
CA PRO A 41 21.56 5.91 18.87
C PRO A 41 22.11 7.12 18.12
N ALA A 42 21.58 8.28 18.47
CA ALA A 42 22.38 9.48 18.63
C ALA A 42 21.86 10.13 19.91
N ALA A 43 22.74 10.68 20.74
CA ALA A 43 22.31 11.51 21.87
C ALA A 43 21.24 12.49 21.37
N ALA A 44 20.18 12.70 22.16
CA ALA A 44 19.15 13.66 21.80
C ALA A 44 19.84 14.97 21.36
N PRO A 45 19.51 15.53 20.18
CA PRO A 45 20.21 16.69 19.68
C PRO A 45 20.11 17.79 20.74
N VAL A 46 21.21 18.49 20.98
CA VAL A 46 21.20 19.67 21.83
C VAL A 46 20.20 20.65 21.22
N VAL A 47 19.20 21.06 22.01
CA VAL A 47 18.13 21.96 21.56
C VAL A 47 18.34 23.32 22.22
N GLU A 48 18.34 24.37 21.40
CA GLU A 48 18.36 25.76 21.86
C GLU A 48 17.11 26.06 22.67
N ASP A 49 17.26 26.87 23.73
CA ASP A 49 16.10 27.34 24.48
C ASP A 49 15.23 28.32 23.67
N ALA A 50 14.07 28.67 24.22
CA ALA A 50 13.09 29.51 23.54
C ALA A 50 13.55 30.97 23.35
N GLU A 51 14.42 31.49 24.20
CA GLU A 51 14.95 32.85 24.07
C GLU A 51 16.07 32.89 23.03
N ARG A 52 17.00 31.95 23.12
CA ARG A 52 18.08 31.78 22.16
C ARG A 52 17.57 31.49 20.76
N THR A 53 16.55 30.64 20.63
CA THR A 53 15.86 30.39 19.35
C THR A 53 15.25 31.66 18.75
N ARG A 54 14.67 32.55 19.57
CA ARG A 54 14.14 33.84 19.10
C ARG A 54 15.24 34.75 18.57
N ASP A 55 16.35 34.90 19.31
CA ASP A 55 17.51 35.69 18.89
C ASP A 55 18.09 35.19 17.58
N LEU A 56 18.34 33.87 17.47
CA LEU A 56 18.90 33.24 16.28
C LEU A 56 18.01 33.47 15.05
N ILE A 57 16.70 33.30 15.17
CA ILE A 57 15.76 33.54 14.07
C ILE A 57 15.72 35.04 13.68
N ALA A 58 15.80 35.94 14.65
CA ALA A 58 15.81 37.38 14.40
C ALA A 58 17.06 37.78 13.59
N ARG A 59 18.23 37.27 13.96
CA ARG A 59 19.53 37.54 13.33
C ARG A 59 19.76 36.82 12.00
N ALA A 60 19.12 35.67 11.80
CA ALA A 60 19.33 34.85 10.60
C ALA A 60 19.05 35.63 9.30
N ALA A 61 19.96 35.61 8.33
CA ALA A 61 19.67 36.11 6.99
C ALA A 61 18.86 35.09 6.17
N GLY A 62 19.01 33.80 6.47
CA GLY A 62 18.30 32.71 5.80
C GLY A 62 18.21 31.44 6.66
N PHE A 63 17.63 30.39 6.09
CA PHE A 63 17.52 29.09 6.73
C PHE A 63 17.86 27.98 5.74
N GLU A 64 18.71 27.05 6.18
CA GLU A 64 18.90 25.77 5.51
C GLU A 64 17.92 24.75 6.09
N PHE A 65 17.35 23.88 5.25
CA PHE A 65 16.46 22.80 5.67
C PHE A 65 16.96 21.47 5.12
N GLY A 66 17.40 20.60 6.01
CA GLY A 66 17.95 19.28 5.68
C GLY A 66 17.34 18.14 6.50
N PRO A 67 17.84 16.90 6.35
CA PRO A 67 17.38 15.74 7.10
C PRO A 67 17.54 15.90 8.62
N ASP A 68 18.53 16.69 9.05
CA ASP A 68 18.87 16.93 10.46
C ASP A 68 18.06 18.07 11.09
N GLY A 69 17.26 18.80 10.30
CA GLY A 69 16.43 19.90 10.79
C GLY A 69 16.69 21.21 10.05
N ALA A 70 16.29 22.31 10.69
CA ALA A 70 16.46 23.66 10.16
C ALA A 70 17.66 24.33 10.84
N ARG A 71 18.54 24.94 10.06
CA ARG A 71 19.69 25.71 10.55
C ARG A 71 19.55 27.18 10.17
N PRO A 72 19.58 28.12 11.13
CA PRO A 72 19.64 29.54 10.83
C PRO A 72 21.02 29.89 10.27
N LEU A 73 21.06 30.67 9.20
CA LEU A 73 22.29 31.11 8.53
C LEU A 73 22.51 32.61 8.73
N ASP A 74 23.77 33.04 8.82
CA ASP A 74 24.16 34.45 8.74
C ASP A 74 24.11 34.99 7.29
N ALA A 75 24.50 36.25 7.10
CA ALA A 75 24.50 36.89 5.78
C ALA A 75 25.49 36.26 4.78
N ASP A 76 26.52 35.58 5.28
CA ASP A 76 27.53 34.88 4.48
C ASP A 76 27.15 33.42 4.22
N GLY A 77 25.97 32.98 4.69
CA GLY A 77 25.47 31.62 4.54
C GLY A 77 26.06 30.61 5.53
N ARG A 78 26.71 31.06 6.61
CA ARG A 78 27.30 30.19 7.64
C ARG A 78 26.28 29.90 8.75
N PRO A 79 26.26 28.69 9.32
CA PRO A 79 25.33 28.35 10.39
C PRO A 79 25.59 29.19 11.64
N LEU A 80 24.53 29.77 12.21
CA LEU A 80 24.60 30.55 13.45
C LEU A 80 24.63 29.67 14.71
N THR A 81 24.26 28.39 14.58
CA THR A 81 24.33 27.37 15.62
C THR A 81 24.33 25.98 14.99
N ASP A 82 24.97 25.02 15.66
CA ASP A 82 24.88 23.59 15.35
C ASP A 82 23.74 22.89 16.13
N ALA A 83 23.17 23.56 17.14
CA ALA A 83 22.07 23.05 17.93
C ALA A 83 20.72 23.17 17.21
N ALA A 84 19.80 22.25 17.52
CA ALA A 84 18.45 22.27 16.96
C ALA A 84 17.63 23.42 17.55
N LEU A 85 16.79 24.07 16.75
CA LEU A 85 15.91 25.13 17.23
C LEU A 85 14.74 24.56 18.06
N ASP A 86 14.31 25.30 19.09
CA ASP A 86 13.06 24.99 19.79
C ASP A 86 11.88 25.04 18.81
N THR A 87 11.22 23.89 18.61
CA THR A 87 10.19 23.72 17.60
C THR A 87 8.97 24.60 17.87
N ARG A 88 8.60 24.81 19.13
CA ARG A 88 7.43 25.63 19.50
C ARG A 88 7.68 27.09 19.14
N THR A 89 8.86 27.59 19.47
CA THR A 89 9.28 28.97 19.21
C THR A 89 9.47 29.22 17.72
N ALA A 90 10.17 28.34 17.00
CA ALA A 90 10.36 28.47 15.55
C ALA A 90 9.03 28.47 14.79
N LYS A 91 8.08 27.65 15.23
CA LYS A 91 6.73 27.57 14.65
C LYS A 91 5.91 28.85 14.81
N ALA A 92 6.14 29.60 15.89
CA ALA A 92 5.46 30.86 16.16
C ALA A 92 6.04 32.03 15.33
N SER A 93 7.27 31.93 14.82
CA SER A 93 7.92 32.99 14.04
C SER A 93 7.39 33.08 12.61
N SER A 94 6.89 34.26 12.22
CA SER A 94 6.42 34.54 10.86
C SER A 94 7.55 34.46 9.82
N LYS A 95 8.75 34.95 10.16
CA LYS A 95 9.97 34.89 9.33
C LYS A 95 10.38 33.46 9.03
N PHE A 96 10.46 32.62 10.07
CA PHE A 96 10.78 31.20 9.92
C PHE A 96 9.71 30.48 9.07
N GLN A 97 8.42 30.74 9.34
CA GLN A 97 7.34 30.14 8.55
C GLN A 97 7.34 30.60 7.09
N ALA A 98 7.81 31.81 6.78
CA ALA A 98 7.98 32.26 5.40
C ALA A 98 9.05 31.45 4.67
N ALA A 99 10.22 31.28 5.29
CA ALA A 99 11.30 30.45 4.75
C ALA A 99 10.89 28.98 4.56
N VAL A 100 10.16 28.40 5.51
CA VAL A 100 9.64 27.02 5.36
C VAL A 100 8.68 26.91 4.17
N ARG A 101 7.79 27.90 3.97
CA ARG A 101 6.86 27.91 2.83
C ARG A 101 7.60 28.04 1.50
N GLU A 102 8.58 28.92 1.45
CA GLU A 102 9.44 29.09 0.27
C GLU A 102 10.17 27.79 -0.06
N ARG A 103 10.79 27.15 0.93
CA ARG A 103 11.45 25.86 0.73
C ARG A 103 10.49 24.76 0.28
N PHE A 104 9.28 24.69 0.85
CA PHE A 104 8.26 23.76 0.35
C PHE A 104 7.89 24.01 -1.12
N ALA A 105 7.87 25.26 -1.57
CA ALA A 105 7.56 25.61 -2.96
C ALA A 105 8.74 25.39 -3.92
N SER A 106 9.98 25.35 -3.41
CA SER A 106 11.18 25.13 -4.22
C SER A 106 11.38 23.67 -4.66
N ASP A 107 12.18 23.48 -5.70
CA ASP A 107 12.76 22.17 -5.98
C ASP A 107 13.76 21.80 -4.88
N MET A 108 13.64 20.59 -4.35
CA MET A 108 14.55 20.03 -3.34
C MET A 108 15.53 19.04 -3.97
N SER A 109 15.83 19.23 -5.26
CA SER A 109 16.73 18.37 -6.03
C SER A 109 18.16 18.37 -5.50
N ASP A 110 18.53 19.43 -4.79
CA ASP A 110 19.80 19.62 -4.09
C ASP A 110 20.00 18.64 -2.93
N ILE A 111 18.93 18.06 -2.39
CA ILE A 111 19.00 17.00 -1.37
C ILE A 111 18.94 15.63 -2.06
N PRO A 112 19.77 14.64 -1.68
CA PRO A 112 19.64 13.26 -2.15
C PRO A 112 18.22 12.72 -1.97
N TYR A 113 17.70 11.99 -2.96
CA TYR A 113 16.30 11.54 -2.97
C TYR A 113 15.88 10.84 -1.67
N GLN A 114 16.73 9.95 -1.16
CA GLN A 114 16.54 9.21 0.09
C GLN A 114 16.38 10.10 1.35
N ASP A 115 16.98 11.29 1.34
CA ASP A 115 16.95 12.21 2.49
C ASP A 115 15.88 13.30 2.36
N ARG A 116 15.31 13.52 1.17
CA ARG A 116 14.21 14.48 0.95
C ARG A 116 13.03 14.20 1.86
N ARG A 117 12.69 12.92 2.07
CA ARG A 117 11.60 12.53 2.97
C ARG A 117 11.86 12.92 4.41
N LYS A 118 13.09 12.74 4.90
CA LYS A 118 13.50 13.16 6.24
C LYS A 118 13.45 14.68 6.37
N ALA A 119 13.99 15.42 5.39
CA ALA A 119 13.95 16.87 5.37
C ALA A 119 12.52 17.43 5.39
N VAL A 120 11.65 16.92 4.51
CA VAL A 120 10.22 17.28 4.48
C VAL A 120 9.53 16.95 5.81
N LYS A 121 9.85 15.81 6.45
CA LYS A 121 9.31 15.44 7.76
C LYS A 121 9.73 16.43 8.85
N GLN A 122 10.97 16.89 8.87
CA GLN A 122 11.43 17.92 9.82
C GLN A 122 10.75 19.26 9.56
N MET A 123 10.72 19.73 8.32
CA MET A 123 9.98 20.94 7.93
C MET A 123 8.51 20.85 8.33
N TRP A 124 7.87 19.69 8.12
CA TRP A 124 6.48 19.45 8.48
C TRP A 124 6.22 19.58 9.99
N ARG A 125 7.13 19.05 10.82
CA ARG A 125 7.07 19.17 12.29
C ARG A 125 7.11 20.63 12.73
N MET A 126 7.99 21.43 12.13
CA MET A 126 8.16 22.85 12.45
C MET A 126 7.14 23.77 11.75
N SER A 127 6.27 23.23 10.88
CA SER A 127 5.25 24.00 10.17
C SER A 127 3.98 24.25 10.97
N ASN A 128 3.41 25.46 10.82
CA ASN A 128 2.06 25.77 11.30
C ASN A 128 0.95 25.23 10.37
N ALA A 129 -0.30 25.34 10.80
CA ALA A 129 -1.45 24.77 10.06
C ALA A 129 -1.62 25.39 8.66
N TYR A 130 -1.36 26.69 8.51
CA TYR A 130 -1.45 27.38 7.23
C TYR A 130 -0.36 26.92 6.26
N THR A 131 0.90 26.88 6.70
CA THR A 131 2.04 26.37 5.93
C THR A 131 1.81 24.93 5.48
N ARG A 132 1.34 24.07 6.39
CA ARG A 132 0.99 22.66 6.09
C ARG A 132 -0.07 22.54 5.00
N ARG A 133 -1.13 23.35 5.07
CA ARG A 133 -2.19 23.33 4.05
C ARG A 133 -1.65 23.75 2.68
N ARG A 134 -0.88 24.84 2.62
CA ARG A 134 -0.27 25.33 1.37
C ARG A 134 0.67 24.30 0.76
N ALA A 135 1.46 23.61 1.58
CA ALA A 135 2.34 22.54 1.11
C ALA A 135 1.54 21.38 0.49
N ILE A 136 0.44 20.95 1.12
CA ILE A 136 -0.43 19.91 0.52
C ILE A 136 -1.03 20.36 -0.82
N ASP A 137 -1.43 21.63 -0.91
CA ASP A 137 -2.18 22.15 -2.07
C ASP A 137 -1.34 22.29 -3.33
N GLY A 138 -0.07 22.67 -3.21
CA GLY A 138 0.75 22.99 -4.39
C GLY A 138 2.25 22.82 -4.25
N SER A 139 2.76 22.18 -3.18
CA SER A 139 4.20 21.89 -3.12
C SER A 139 4.54 20.76 -4.09
N PRO A 140 5.62 20.88 -4.89
CA PRO A 140 6.17 19.75 -5.65
C PRO A 140 6.71 18.63 -4.74
N ASN A 141 6.87 18.91 -3.45
CA ASN A 141 7.38 17.99 -2.44
C ASN A 141 6.26 17.31 -1.63
N ARG A 142 4.98 17.52 -2.00
CA ARG A 142 3.84 16.97 -1.25
C ARG A 142 3.79 15.45 -1.16
N ARG A 143 4.38 14.74 -2.12
CA ARG A 143 4.54 13.27 -2.10
C ARG A 143 5.31 12.75 -0.87
N PHE A 144 6.17 13.59 -0.28
CA PHE A 144 6.97 13.24 0.89
C PHE A 144 6.29 13.61 2.23
N ILE A 145 5.15 14.31 2.19
CA ILE A 145 4.39 14.68 3.39
C ILE A 145 3.72 13.41 3.96
N PRO A 146 3.64 13.25 5.29
CA PRO A 146 2.94 12.12 5.90
C PRO A 146 1.51 11.96 5.35
N SER A 147 1.22 10.80 4.78
CA SER A 147 -0.06 10.51 4.08
C SER A 147 -1.27 10.65 5.00
N GLU A 148 -1.15 10.30 6.28
CA GLU A 148 -2.20 10.52 7.29
C GLU A 148 -2.52 12.01 7.46
N SER A 149 -1.49 12.87 7.46
CA SER A 149 -1.67 14.32 7.55
C SER A 149 -2.38 14.88 6.31
N ILE A 150 -2.04 14.36 5.12
CA ILE A 150 -2.75 14.69 3.88
C ILE A 150 -4.22 14.25 3.98
N ALA A 151 -4.49 12.98 4.31
CA ALA A 151 -5.85 12.45 4.43
C ALA A 151 -6.70 13.23 5.45
N ASN A 152 -6.14 13.54 6.62
CA ASN A 152 -6.78 14.36 7.65
C ASN A 152 -7.13 15.77 7.16
N SER A 153 -6.21 16.40 6.43
CA SER A 153 -6.43 17.71 5.81
C SER A 153 -7.54 17.66 4.77
N LEU A 154 -7.48 16.72 3.82
CA LEU A 154 -8.45 16.57 2.74
C LEU A 154 -9.86 16.23 3.25
N ARG A 155 -9.99 15.35 4.26
CA ARG A 155 -11.28 14.97 4.85
C ARG A 155 -12.05 16.14 5.48
N ARG A 156 -11.35 17.15 5.98
CA ARG A 156 -11.94 18.31 6.67
C ARG A 156 -12.32 19.44 5.72
N ARG A 157 -12.02 19.33 4.42
CA ARG A 157 -12.32 20.38 3.45
C ARG A 157 -13.82 20.46 3.17
N ARG A 158 -14.32 21.70 3.12
CA ARG A 158 -15.69 21.99 2.69
C ARG A 158 -15.88 21.74 1.20
N ASP A 159 -14.90 22.12 0.39
CA ASP A 159 -14.86 21.83 -1.05
C ASP A 159 -14.28 20.43 -1.28
N SER A 160 -15.17 19.45 -1.47
CA SER A 160 -14.80 18.07 -1.71
C SER A 160 -14.22 17.83 -3.11
N ASP A 161 -14.62 18.62 -4.11
CA ASP A 161 -14.18 18.44 -5.49
C ASP A 161 -12.73 18.94 -5.64
N ALA A 162 -12.38 20.07 -5.00
CA ALA A 162 -11.00 20.53 -4.90
C ALA A 162 -10.12 19.54 -4.10
N ALA A 163 -10.63 18.99 -2.99
CA ALA A 163 -9.91 18.00 -2.19
C ALA A 163 -9.57 16.73 -2.99
N VAL A 164 -10.51 16.26 -3.81
CA VAL A 164 -10.28 15.12 -4.70
C VAL A 164 -9.31 15.48 -5.82
N SER A 165 -9.34 16.72 -6.34
CA SER A 165 -8.34 17.17 -7.32
C SER A 165 -6.93 17.07 -6.77
N THR A 166 -6.69 17.52 -5.53
CA THR A 166 -5.38 17.40 -4.88
C THR A 166 -4.91 15.93 -4.77
N LEU A 167 -5.82 14.99 -4.48
CA LEU A 167 -5.49 13.56 -4.47
C LEU A 167 -5.15 13.03 -5.87
N VAL A 168 -5.83 13.51 -6.91
CA VAL A 168 -5.56 13.12 -8.30
C VAL A 168 -4.21 13.67 -8.76
N ASP A 169 -3.90 14.92 -8.44
CA ASP A 169 -2.61 15.52 -8.78
C ASP A 169 -1.47 14.77 -8.07
N LEU A 170 -1.65 14.47 -6.78
CA LEU A 170 -0.72 13.62 -6.02
C LEU A 170 -0.55 12.23 -6.67
N PHE A 171 -1.61 11.63 -7.22
CA PHE A 171 -1.50 10.34 -7.91
C PHE A 171 -0.63 10.42 -9.17
N HIS A 172 -0.72 11.52 -9.92
CA HIS A 172 0.10 11.73 -11.11
C HIS A 172 1.57 12.04 -10.76
N GLU A 173 1.82 12.64 -9.60
CA GLU A 173 3.17 12.83 -9.05
C GLU A 173 3.77 11.53 -8.49
N ASP A 174 2.98 10.82 -7.69
CA ASP A 174 3.35 9.60 -6.97
C ASP A 174 2.09 8.77 -6.61
N ALA A 175 1.86 7.71 -7.38
CA ALA A 175 0.72 6.82 -7.18
C ALA A 175 0.77 6.07 -5.84
N ASN A 176 1.95 5.84 -5.27
CA ASN A 176 2.13 5.16 -3.98
C ASN A 176 1.74 6.09 -2.83
N ALA A 177 2.16 7.35 -2.90
CA ALA A 177 1.74 8.38 -1.94
C ALA A 177 0.20 8.57 -1.95
N ALA A 178 -0.42 8.66 -3.13
CA ALA A 178 -1.88 8.72 -3.23
C ALA A 178 -2.58 7.46 -2.68
N SER A 179 -2.01 6.28 -2.93
CA SER A 179 -2.55 5.02 -2.39
C SER A 179 -2.50 4.99 -0.85
N ALA A 180 -1.44 5.55 -0.25
CA ALA A 180 -1.33 5.70 1.20
C ALA A 180 -2.36 6.70 1.77
N VAL A 181 -2.67 7.79 1.06
CA VAL A 181 -3.78 8.70 1.45
C VAL A 181 -5.13 7.98 1.43
N ILE A 182 -5.34 7.10 0.45
CA ILE A 182 -6.55 6.26 0.35
C ILE A 182 -6.66 5.28 1.51
N ARG A 183 -5.56 4.61 1.88
CA ARG A 183 -5.52 3.75 3.08
C ARG A 183 -5.87 4.51 4.35
N ASN A 184 -5.47 5.77 4.45
CA ASN A 184 -5.81 6.67 5.56
C ASN A 184 -7.25 7.24 5.49
N GLY A 185 -8.10 6.70 4.61
CA GLY A 185 -9.55 6.94 4.62
C GLY A 185 -10.02 8.15 3.82
N PHE A 186 -9.24 8.61 2.83
CA PHE A 186 -9.69 9.62 1.87
C PHE A 186 -9.60 9.11 0.43
N PRO A 187 -10.67 9.13 -0.39
CA PRO A 187 -11.93 9.84 -0.18
C PRO A 187 -12.86 9.21 0.85
N ARG A 188 -13.66 10.05 1.52
CA ARG A 188 -14.58 9.65 2.60
C ARG A 188 -15.99 9.26 2.14
N ASP A 189 -16.28 9.43 0.86
CA ASP A 189 -17.60 9.17 0.29
C ASP A 189 -17.52 8.59 -1.12
N ARG A 190 -18.68 8.09 -1.59
CA ARG A 190 -18.83 7.49 -2.91
C ARG A 190 -18.55 8.49 -4.04
N LYS A 191 -18.98 9.75 -3.92
CA LYS A 191 -18.78 10.75 -4.99
C LYS A 191 -17.29 10.97 -5.25
N GLY A 192 -16.52 11.24 -4.20
CA GLY A 192 -15.08 11.46 -4.27
C GLY A 192 -14.30 10.22 -4.70
N ALA A 193 -14.68 9.04 -4.21
CA ALA A 193 -14.08 7.79 -4.64
C ALA A 193 -14.21 7.56 -6.15
N PHE A 194 -15.42 7.75 -6.70
CA PHE A 194 -15.65 7.58 -8.13
C PHE A 194 -15.07 8.71 -8.98
N ALA A 195 -14.97 9.93 -8.45
CA ALA A 195 -14.25 11.02 -9.11
C ALA A 195 -12.75 10.68 -9.25
N PHE A 196 -12.09 10.23 -8.17
CA PHE A 196 -10.70 9.76 -8.22
C PHE A 196 -10.53 8.59 -9.21
N ILE A 197 -11.37 7.56 -9.11
CA ILE A 197 -11.32 6.39 -10.01
C ILE A 197 -11.44 6.81 -11.48
N ASN A 198 -12.37 7.70 -11.80
CA ASN A 198 -12.61 8.11 -13.18
C ASN A 198 -11.50 8.97 -13.77
N LYS A 199 -10.88 9.83 -12.95
CA LYS A 199 -9.76 10.68 -13.37
C LYS A 199 -8.45 9.88 -13.51
N THR A 200 -8.27 8.78 -12.77
CA THR A 200 -7.00 8.03 -12.73
C THR A 200 -7.00 6.69 -13.48
N LYS A 201 -8.16 6.21 -13.96
CA LYS A 201 -8.28 4.87 -14.62
C LYS A 201 -7.56 4.73 -15.95
N ASN A 202 -7.28 5.84 -16.65
CA ASN A 202 -6.70 5.83 -17.99
C ASN A 202 -5.24 6.27 -17.94
N LEU A 203 -4.40 5.62 -18.73
CA LEU A 203 -3.00 6.02 -18.91
C LEU A 203 -2.95 7.30 -19.74
N HIS A 204 -2.16 8.27 -19.29
CA HIS A 204 -1.92 9.51 -20.02
C HIS A 204 -0.43 9.63 -20.31
N GLY A 205 -0.08 10.16 -21.49
CA GLY A 205 1.27 10.45 -21.90
C GLY A 205 1.85 11.67 -21.18
N LYS A 206 3.12 12.01 -21.46
CA LYS A 206 3.77 13.21 -20.92
C LYS A 206 3.08 14.50 -21.36
N ASP A 207 2.39 14.46 -22.49
CA ASP A 207 1.57 15.55 -23.03
C ASP A 207 0.17 15.66 -22.38
N GLY A 208 -0.12 14.82 -21.39
CA GLY A 208 -1.41 14.78 -20.70
C GLY A 208 -2.54 14.16 -21.52
N LYS A 209 -2.28 13.61 -22.71
CA LYS A 209 -3.30 12.98 -23.55
C LYS A 209 -3.44 11.49 -23.23
N PRO A 210 -4.65 10.90 -23.37
CA PRO A 210 -4.82 9.46 -23.20
C PRO A 210 -3.95 8.66 -24.18
N VAL A 211 -3.29 7.63 -23.68
CA VAL A 211 -2.51 6.70 -24.52
C VAL A 211 -3.43 5.66 -25.12
N HIS A 212 -3.36 5.44 -26.43
CA HIS A 212 -4.13 4.40 -27.12
C HIS A 212 -3.26 3.20 -27.47
N GLY A 213 -3.82 2.00 -27.41
CA GLY A 213 -3.13 0.78 -27.80
C GLY A 213 -3.97 -0.48 -27.61
N TRP A 214 -3.35 -1.61 -27.90
CA TRP A 214 -3.92 -2.93 -27.62
C TRP A 214 -3.66 -3.32 -26.16
N TYR A 215 -4.69 -3.85 -25.50
CA TYR A 215 -4.57 -4.40 -24.16
C TYR A 215 -5.50 -5.62 -23.99
N GLU A 216 -5.17 -6.52 -23.08
CA GLU A 216 -6.05 -7.62 -22.68
C GLU A 216 -7.08 -7.11 -21.66
N ASP A 217 -8.35 -7.40 -21.90
CA ASP A 217 -9.40 -7.11 -20.94
C ASP A 217 -9.43 -8.12 -19.78
N LYS A 218 -10.37 -7.92 -18.84
CA LYS A 218 -10.55 -8.79 -17.67
C LYS A 218 -10.90 -10.25 -18.01
N ASP A 219 -11.30 -10.52 -19.25
CA ASP A 219 -11.64 -11.86 -19.73
C ASP A 219 -10.49 -12.45 -20.56
N GLY A 220 -9.39 -11.69 -20.72
CA GLY A 220 -8.21 -12.09 -21.49
C GLY A 220 -8.40 -11.89 -22.99
N LYS A 221 -9.37 -11.05 -23.39
CA LYS A 221 -9.63 -10.76 -24.80
C LYS A 221 -8.85 -9.52 -25.22
N PRO A 222 -8.18 -9.53 -26.38
CA PRO A 222 -7.49 -8.36 -26.90
C PRO A 222 -8.51 -7.28 -27.27
N LYS A 223 -8.24 -6.05 -26.85
CA LYS A 223 -9.05 -4.87 -27.14
C LYS A 223 -8.17 -3.70 -27.52
N PHE A 224 -8.55 -2.96 -28.55
CA PHE A 224 -7.94 -1.67 -28.90
C PHE A 224 -8.70 -0.52 -28.23
N GLY A 225 -7.99 0.44 -27.66
CA GLY A 225 -8.60 1.64 -27.08
C GLY A 225 -7.65 2.41 -26.16
N VAL A 226 -8.21 3.27 -25.31
CA VAL A 226 -7.44 3.96 -24.28
C VAL A 226 -6.89 2.94 -23.29
N LEU A 227 -5.57 2.95 -23.11
CA LEU A 227 -4.88 2.03 -22.24
C LEU A 227 -5.30 2.28 -20.78
N PRO A 228 -5.62 1.23 -20.02
CA PRO A 228 -5.85 1.36 -18.58
C PRO A 228 -4.56 1.80 -17.88
N ASN A 229 -4.65 2.67 -16.89
CA ASN A 229 -3.50 3.02 -16.08
C ASN A 229 -3.18 1.83 -15.14
N PRO A 230 -1.99 1.22 -15.21
CA PRO A 230 -1.63 0.17 -14.26
C PRO A 230 -1.36 0.73 -12.86
N LYS A 231 -0.87 1.98 -12.76
CA LYS A 231 -0.60 2.65 -11.49
C LYS A 231 -1.91 2.90 -10.73
N GLY A 232 -1.94 2.60 -9.43
CA GLY A 232 -3.12 2.75 -8.57
C GLY A 232 -4.29 1.80 -8.87
N ALA A 233 -4.07 0.71 -9.61
CA ALA A 233 -5.12 -0.28 -9.87
C ALA A 233 -5.64 -0.89 -8.57
N ALA A 234 -4.74 -1.24 -7.64
CA ALA A 234 -5.11 -1.68 -6.29
C ALA A 234 -5.95 -0.64 -5.53
N ALA A 235 -5.53 0.63 -5.53
CA ALA A 235 -6.26 1.72 -4.86
C ALA A 235 -7.69 1.91 -5.43
N ARG A 236 -7.83 1.88 -6.76
CA ARG A 236 -9.15 1.93 -7.41
C ARG A 236 -10.00 0.70 -7.10
N SER A 237 -9.39 -0.49 -7.03
CA SER A 237 -10.08 -1.73 -6.66
C SER A 237 -10.60 -1.64 -5.22
N TYR A 238 -9.78 -1.17 -4.28
CA TYR A 238 -10.15 -0.94 -2.89
C TYR A 238 -11.32 0.04 -2.76
N LEU A 239 -11.27 1.19 -3.42
CA LEU A 239 -12.36 2.16 -3.42
C LEU A 239 -13.66 1.59 -4.03
N ARG A 240 -13.57 0.75 -5.07
CA ARG A 240 -14.74 0.04 -5.61
C ARG A 240 -15.31 -0.94 -4.60
N MET A 241 -14.47 -1.70 -3.91
CA MET A 241 -14.93 -2.62 -2.87
C MET A 241 -15.62 -1.88 -1.73
N LEU A 242 -15.12 -0.72 -1.32
CA LEU A 242 -15.77 0.09 -0.28
C LEU A 242 -17.13 0.67 -0.70
N TYR A 243 -17.21 1.27 -1.88
CA TYR A 243 -18.38 2.10 -2.28
C TYR A 243 -19.29 1.47 -3.33
N GLN A 244 -18.92 0.29 -3.84
CA GLN A 244 -19.71 -0.57 -4.71
C GLN A 244 -19.38 -2.06 -4.42
N PRO A 245 -19.60 -2.51 -3.17
CA PRO A 245 -19.19 -3.84 -2.73
C PRO A 245 -19.90 -4.94 -3.52
N THR A 246 -19.13 -5.97 -3.86
CA THR A 246 -19.67 -7.27 -4.28
C THR A 246 -19.83 -8.21 -3.09
N LYS A 247 -20.44 -9.37 -3.36
CA LYS A 247 -20.56 -10.45 -2.37
C LYS A 247 -19.19 -10.78 -1.75
N GLY A 248 -19.18 -10.92 -0.42
CA GLY A 248 -18.01 -11.27 0.38
C GLY A 248 -17.03 -10.15 0.70
N VAL A 249 -17.26 -8.91 0.26
CA VAL A 249 -16.44 -7.77 0.68
C VAL A 249 -16.77 -7.42 2.15
N PRO A 250 -15.78 -7.34 3.06
CA PRO A 250 -16.00 -6.83 4.41
C PRO A 250 -16.20 -5.30 4.39
N THR A 251 -17.44 -4.85 4.25
CA THR A 251 -17.75 -3.41 4.17
C THR A 251 -17.72 -2.70 5.52
N ASP A 252 -17.88 -3.45 6.61
CA ASP A 252 -17.82 -2.92 7.97
C ASP A 252 -16.38 -2.61 8.41
N PRO A 253 -16.05 -1.36 8.79
CA PRO A 253 -14.70 -0.98 9.22
C PRO A 253 -14.19 -1.77 10.43
N THR A 254 -15.05 -2.12 11.38
CA THR A 254 -14.67 -2.87 12.59
C THR A 254 -14.19 -4.27 12.22
N THR A 255 -14.91 -4.94 11.33
CA THR A 255 -14.54 -6.25 10.79
C THR A 255 -13.20 -6.20 10.05
N ARG A 256 -12.99 -5.21 9.18
CA ARG A 256 -11.72 -5.09 8.47
C ARG A 256 -10.54 -4.84 9.40
N LYS A 257 -10.68 -3.91 10.34
CA LYS A 257 -9.66 -3.63 11.35
C LYS A 257 -9.33 -4.87 12.17
N ALA A 258 -10.35 -5.60 12.64
CA ALA A 258 -10.12 -6.81 13.43
C ALA A 258 -9.37 -7.90 12.65
N VAL A 259 -9.64 -8.06 11.34
CA VAL A 259 -8.90 -9.00 10.48
C VAL A 259 -7.45 -8.56 10.30
N VAL A 260 -7.20 -7.28 10.02
CA VAL A 260 -5.85 -6.73 9.86
C VAL A 260 -5.06 -6.86 11.17
N ASP A 261 -5.64 -6.45 12.29
CA ASP A 261 -5.01 -6.54 13.62
C ASP A 261 -4.68 -8.01 13.97
N ALA A 262 -5.60 -8.95 13.67
CA ALA A 262 -5.38 -10.37 13.91
C ALA A 262 -4.26 -10.95 13.03
N LEU A 263 -4.19 -10.59 11.74
CA LEU A 263 -3.08 -11.03 10.88
C LEU A 263 -1.74 -10.51 11.37
N ASN A 264 -1.67 -9.23 11.77
CA ASN A 264 -0.44 -8.66 12.33
C ASN A 264 -0.01 -9.34 13.62
N GLN A 265 -0.96 -9.62 14.52
CA GLN A 265 -0.71 -10.38 15.76
C GLN A 265 -0.27 -11.82 15.49
N ILE A 266 -0.79 -12.48 14.45
CA ILE A 266 -0.31 -13.79 14.01
C ILE A 266 1.15 -13.69 13.54
N GLY A 267 1.52 -12.62 12.83
CA GLY A 267 2.91 -12.34 12.46
C GLY A 267 3.83 -12.07 13.63
N GLU A 268 3.36 -11.37 14.66
CA GLU A 268 4.12 -11.13 15.89
C GLU A 268 4.40 -12.44 16.66
N VAL A 269 3.44 -13.37 16.68
CA VAL A 269 3.52 -14.63 17.44
C VAL A 269 4.25 -15.73 16.67
N GLY A 270 3.92 -15.91 15.40
CA GLY A 270 4.39 -17.03 14.56
C GLY A 270 5.36 -16.62 13.46
N GLY A 271 5.75 -15.35 13.39
CA GLY A 271 6.64 -14.81 12.38
C GLY A 271 5.97 -14.53 11.01
N PRO A 272 6.74 -13.97 10.06
CA PRO A 272 6.27 -13.59 8.72
C PRO A 272 5.64 -14.75 7.94
N THR A 273 6.22 -15.95 8.07
CA THR A 273 5.72 -17.17 7.45
C THR A 273 4.32 -17.52 7.96
N ALA A 274 4.07 -17.52 9.27
CA ALA A 274 2.76 -17.83 9.82
C ALA A 274 1.69 -16.81 9.38
N GLN A 275 2.05 -15.52 9.33
CA GLN A 275 1.18 -14.47 8.80
C GLN A 275 0.85 -14.71 7.32
N ALA A 276 1.85 -15.02 6.50
CA ALA A 276 1.69 -15.31 5.09
C ALA A 276 0.82 -16.56 4.84
N LYS A 277 1.00 -17.63 5.64
CA LYS A 277 0.17 -18.84 5.58
C LYS A 277 -1.27 -18.55 6.04
N ALA A 278 -1.47 -17.76 7.09
CA ALA A 278 -2.81 -17.33 7.52
C ALA A 278 -3.53 -16.51 6.43
N PHE A 279 -2.82 -15.59 5.79
CA PHE A 279 -3.36 -14.83 4.65
C PHE A 279 -3.61 -15.71 3.42
N TRP A 280 -2.75 -16.70 3.17
CA TRP A 280 -2.95 -17.71 2.14
C TRP A 280 -4.27 -18.48 2.35
N ASN A 281 -4.59 -18.85 3.60
CA ASN A 281 -5.85 -19.53 3.91
C ASN A 281 -7.08 -18.64 3.59
N ILE A 282 -7.00 -17.33 3.82
CA ILE A 282 -8.07 -16.38 3.40
C ILE A 282 -8.18 -16.34 1.86
N CYS A 283 -7.06 -16.41 1.15
CA CYS A 283 -7.06 -16.33 -0.32
C CYS A 283 -7.63 -17.60 -0.97
N TYR A 284 -7.28 -18.76 -0.44
CA TYR A 284 -7.39 -20.03 -1.15
C TYR A 284 -8.09 -21.15 -0.37
N GLY A 285 -8.33 -20.94 0.92
CA GLY A 285 -9.00 -21.89 1.80
C GLY A 285 -8.08 -22.61 2.77
N ASP A 286 -8.67 -23.30 3.73
CA ASP A 286 -7.92 -24.20 4.60
C ASP A 286 -7.42 -25.42 3.80
N GLY A 287 -6.14 -25.76 3.99
CA GLY A 287 -5.47 -26.81 3.21
C GLY A 287 -4.21 -26.34 2.48
N SER A 288 -3.55 -25.26 2.94
CA SER A 288 -2.19 -24.95 2.50
C SER A 288 -1.30 -26.17 2.71
N PRO A 289 -0.52 -26.64 1.70
CA PRO A 289 0.48 -27.68 1.89
C PRO A 289 1.59 -27.26 2.87
N THR A 290 1.57 -26.04 3.40
CA THR A 290 2.68 -25.44 4.15
C THR A 290 2.40 -25.22 5.65
N ASN A 291 1.19 -25.52 6.16
CA ASN A 291 0.99 -25.64 7.63
C ASN A 291 1.44 -27.03 8.14
N LEU A 292 2.49 -27.59 7.55
CA LEU A 292 3.03 -28.93 7.89
C LEU A 292 3.38 -29.03 9.38
N ARG A 293 3.76 -27.91 10.00
CA ARG A 293 4.16 -27.80 11.39
C ARG A 293 3.05 -27.39 12.34
N GLY A 294 1.87 -26.99 11.84
CA GLY A 294 0.77 -26.47 12.67
C GLY A 294 0.96 -25.02 13.16
N ASP A 295 2.02 -24.32 12.73
CA ASP A 295 2.39 -22.97 13.20
C ASP A 295 1.25 -21.95 13.10
N VAL A 296 0.42 -22.02 12.05
CA VAL A 296 -0.71 -21.10 11.87
C VAL A 296 -1.80 -21.36 12.90
N ASP A 297 -2.13 -22.62 13.14
CA ASP A 297 -3.20 -22.99 14.07
C ASP A 297 -2.77 -22.73 15.51
N TYR A 298 -1.48 -22.97 15.82
CA TYR A 298 -0.86 -22.57 17.06
C TYR A 298 -0.93 -21.05 17.27
N ALA A 299 -0.47 -20.25 16.31
CA ALA A 299 -0.51 -18.79 16.40
C ALA A 299 -1.94 -18.26 16.52
N LYS A 300 -2.88 -18.78 15.72
CA LYS A 300 -4.31 -18.45 15.83
C LYS A 300 -4.86 -18.77 17.22
N SER A 301 -4.48 -19.90 17.83
CA SER A 301 -4.94 -20.30 19.16
C SER A 301 -4.49 -19.31 20.25
N ILE A 302 -3.21 -18.88 20.21
CA ILE A 302 -2.65 -17.89 21.13
C ILE A 302 -3.35 -16.55 20.94
N VAL A 303 -3.48 -16.10 19.69
CA VAL A 303 -4.09 -14.81 19.37
C VAL A 303 -5.58 -14.81 19.75
N ALA A 304 -6.34 -15.88 19.47
CA ALA A 304 -7.76 -16.01 19.82
C ALA A 304 -8.00 -16.16 21.34
N GLY A 305 -6.99 -16.64 22.08
CA GLY A 305 -6.96 -16.63 23.54
C GLY A 305 -7.11 -15.22 24.11
N ARG A 306 -6.63 -14.19 23.40
CA ARG A 306 -6.83 -12.78 23.74
C ARG A 306 -8.24 -12.33 23.31
N ARG A 307 -9.10 -11.97 24.27
CA ARG A 307 -10.51 -11.58 24.03
C ARG A 307 -10.68 -10.52 22.93
N ALA A 308 -9.75 -9.57 22.82
CA ALA A 308 -9.75 -8.51 21.82
C ALA A 308 -9.59 -9.02 20.37
N ASN A 309 -8.85 -10.12 20.18
CA ASN A 309 -8.48 -10.61 18.85
C ASN A 309 -9.33 -11.82 18.40
N ARG A 310 -10.09 -12.43 19.31
CA ARG A 310 -10.97 -13.57 19.02
C ARG A 310 -11.93 -13.32 17.86
N PHE A 311 -12.49 -12.11 17.78
CA PHE A 311 -13.37 -11.74 16.69
C PHE A 311 -12.63 -11.70 15.34
N GLY A 312 -11.43 -11.13 15.31
CA GLY A 312 -10.59 -11.08 14.11
C GLY A 312 -10.17 -12.46 13.63
N VAL A 313 -9.68 -13.32 14.52
CA VAL A 313 -9.32 -14.71 14.19
C VAL A 313 -10.53 -15.49 13.71
N GLY A 314 -11.69 -15.35 14.36
CA GLY A 314 -12.93 -15.98 13.91
C GLY A 314 -13.36 -15.54 12.51
N LYS A 315 -13.10 -14.29 12.12
CA LYS A 315 -13.32 -13.81 10.75
C LYS A 315 -12.32 -14.37 9.76
N ILE A 316 -11.04 -14.48 10.13
CA ILE A 316 -10.03 -15.16 9.31
C ILE A 316 -10.49 -16.60 9.02
N ASP A 317 -10.95 -17.33 10.04
CA ASP A 317 -11.45 -18.70 9.87
C ASP A 317 -12.73 -18.72 9.02
N GLU A 318 -13.70 -17.83 9.25
CA GLU A 318 -14.91 -17.73 8.43
C GLU A 318 -14.58 -17.52 6.95
N TYR A 319 -13.61 -16.65 6.65
CA TYR A 319 -13.14 -16.43 5.29
C TYR A 319 -12.33 -17.61 4.76
N SER A 320 -11.60 -18.34 5.58
CA SER A 320 -10.80 -19.50 5.14
C SER A 320 -11.68 -20.73 4.81
N HIS A 321 -12.75 -20.95 5.58
CA HIS A 321 -13.64 -22.11 5.42
C HIS A 321 -14.71 -21.94 4.34
N GLY A 322 -14.72 -20.82 3.60
CA GLY A 322 -15.71 -20.55 2.54
C GLY A 322 -17.01 -19.93 3.03
N GLY A 323 -17.14 -19.69 4.34
CA GLY A 323 -18.38 -19.33 5.01
C GLY A 323 -19.42 -20.46 4.91
N ARG A 324 -20.14 -20.75 6.00
CA ARG A 324 -21.33 -21.63 5.95
C ARG A 324 -22.51 -21.05 5.14
N ALA A 325 -22.31 -20.00 4.35
CA ALA A 325 -23.30 -19.57 3.38
C ALA A 325 -23.15 -20.47 2.14
N GLN A 326 -24.26 -21.07 1.69
CA GLN A 326 -24.43 -22.03 0.58
C GLN A 326 -23.73 -21.72 -0.77
N ASP A 327 -22.90 -20.67 -0.88
CA ASP A 327 -22.64 -20.00 -2.16
C ASP A 327 -21.17 -19.62 -2.43
N GLY A 328 -20.19 -19.96 -1.56
CA GLY A 328 -18.75 -20.08 -1.88
C GLY A 328 -17.99 -18.94 -2.60
N SER A 329 -18.47 -17.69 -2.65
CA SER A 329 -17.94 -16.69 -3.62
C SER A 329 -17.51 -15.32 -3.04
N GLY A 330 -16.70 -15.30 -1.97
CA GLY A 330 -16.37 -14.03 -1.27
C GLY A 330 -14.93 -13.77 -0.83
N GLN A 331 -14.05 -14.79 -0.80
CA GLN A 331 -12.85 -14.77 0.03
C GLN A 331 -11.71 -13.90 -0.55
N GLY A 332 -11.50 -13.94 -1.86
CA GLY A 332 -10.45 -13.13 -2.51
C GLY A 332 -10.67 -11.61 -2.38
N ASN A 333 -11.91 -11.16 -2.20
CA ASN A 333 -12.20 -9.75 -1.93
C ASN A 333 -11.86 -9.37 -0.49
N ALA A 334 -12.13 -10.26 0.48
CA ALA A 334 -11.69 -10.07 1.87
C ALA A 334 -10.16 -10.02 1.96
N ALA A 335 -9.46 -10.93 1.26
CA ALA A 335 -8.01 -10.93 1.16
C ALA A 335 -7.47 -9.61 0.55
N ARG A 336 -8.03 -9.15 -0.58
CA ARG A 336 -7.62 -7.88 -1.21
C ARG A 336 -7.82 -6.67 -0.30
N MET A 337 -8.91 -6.64 0.46
CA MET A 337 -9.17 -5.58 1.44
C MET A 337 -8.15 -5.63 2.58
N ALA A 338 -7.96 -6.80 3.20
CA ALA A 338 -6.98 -6.97 4.29
C ALA A 338 -5.56 -6.62 3.82
N ALA A 339 -5.14 -7.10 2.64
CA ALA A 339 -3.85 -6.76 2.06
C ALA A 339 -3.71 -5.26 1.81
N TYR A 340 -4.72 -4.60 1.24
CA TYR A 340 -4.65 -3.16 1.00
C TYR A 340 -4.61 -2.35 2.29
N GLU A 341 -5.21 -2.81 3.37
CA GLU A 341 -5.21 -2.12 4.67
C GLU A 341 -3.99 -2.44 5.54
N GLY A 342 -3.01 -3.19 5.02
CA GLY A 342 -1.77 -3.49 5.75
C GLY A 342 -1.85 -4.72 6.65
N GLY A 343 -2.61 -5.74 6.23
CA GLY A 343 -2.70 -7.02 6.94
C GLY A 343 -1.47 -7.93 6.80
N LEU A 344 -0.42 -7.52 6.07
CA LEU A 344 0.85 -8.23 5.97
C LEU A 344 1.99 -7.29 6.32
N THR A 345 3.06 -7.80 6.93
CA THR A 345 4.36 -7.13 6.87
C THR A 345 4.95 -7.27 5.46
N HIS A 346 5.98 -6.47 5.13
CA HIS A 346 6.69 -6.62 3.85
C HIS A 346 7.27 -8.03 3.69
N GLU A 347 7.91 -8.54 4.73
CA GLU A 347 8.49 -9.88 4.73
C GLU A 347 7.43 -10.98 4.58
N ALA A 348 6.26 -10.84 5.23
CA ALA A 348 5.15 -11.78 5.04
C ALA A 348 4.56 -11.69 3.62
N ALA A 349 4.56 -10.51 3.00
CA ALA A 349 4.17 -10.35 1.60
C ALA A 349 5.16 -11.04 0.64
N VAL A 350 6.47 -10.93 0.91
CA VAL A 350 7.52 -11.67 0.18
C VAL A 350 7.31 -13.18 0.35
N ALA A 351 7.12 -13.65 1.59
CA ALA A 351 6.86 -15.06 1.91
C ALA A 351 5.61 -15.58 1.18
N PHE A 352 4.51 -14.82 1.17
CA PHE A 352 3.30 -15.19 0.44
C PHE A 352 3.53 -15.30 -1.08
N CYS A 353 4.31 -14.38 -1.67
CA CYS A 353 4.67 -14.47 -3.09
C CYS A 353 5.59 -15.67 -3.39
N ALA A 354 6.41 -16.09 -2.43
CA ALA A 354 7.24 -17.27 -2.53
C ALA A 354 6.42 -18.58 -2.49
N MET A 355 5.37 -18.66 -1.67
CA MET A 355 4.50 -19.84 -1.51
C MET A 355 3.81 -20.26 -2.81
N GLU A 356 4.09 -21.46 -3.33
CA GLU A 356 3.51 -21.91 -4.60
C GLU A 356 1.97 -21.87 -4.62
N PRO A 357 1.37 -21.42 -5.73
CA PRO A 357 -0.06 -21.59 -5.94
C PRO A 357 -0.30 -23.05 -6.33
N ARG A 358 -0.91 -23.85 -5.45
CA ARG A 358 -1.21 -25.27 -5.72
C ARG A 358 -1.95 -25.42 -7.06
N ASP A 359 -1.47 -26.34 -7.89
CA ASP A 359 -2.32 -27.29 -8.60
C ASP A 359 -1.80 -28.70 -8.25
N PRO A 360 -2.67 -29.70 -8.01
CA PRO A 360 -2.31 -30.84 -7.17
C PRO A 360 -1.76 -32.03 -7.95
N LYS A 361 -0.71 -32.65 -7.41
CA LYS A 361 -0.65 -34.11 -7.31
C LYS A 361 -0.23 -34.47 -5.89
N VAL A 362 -1.15 -35.06 -5.13
CA VAL A 362 -0.80 -35.89 -3.98
C VAL A 362 -1.46 -37.24 -4.20
N SER A 363 -0.69 -38.29 -3.96
CA SER A 363 -0.85 -39.71 -4.30
C SER A 363 -2.05 -40.44 -3.67
N SER A 364 -3.03 -39.75 -3.08
CA SER A 364 -4.12 -40.36 -2.31
C SER A 364 -5.54 -40.06 -2.80
N GLY A 365 -5.71 -39.51 -4.00
CA GLY A 365 -7.03 -39.40 -4.64
C GLY A 365 -8.01 -38.40 -4.00
N LYS A 366 -7.63 -37.68 -2.95
CA LYS A 366 -8.42 -36.57 -2.37
C LYS A 366 -7.74 -35.24 -2.65
N THR A 367 -8.39 -34.42 -3.47
CA THR A 367 -7.91 -33.11 -3.89
C THR A 367 -8.16 -32.10 -2.78
N ALA A 368 -7.11 -31.49 -2.21
CA ALA A 368 -7.27 -30.27 -1.42
C ALA A 368 -7.59 -29.13 -2.39
N HIS A 369 -8.88 -28.82 -2.51
CA HIS A 369 -9.36 -27.77 -3.40
C HIS A 369 -8.94 -26.42 -2.84
N ALA A 370 -8.09 -25.69 -3.56
CA ALA A 370 -8.18 -24.24 -3.48
C ALA A 370 -9.65 -23.88 -3.81
N HIS A 371 -10.27 -22.90 -3.12
CA HIS A 371 -11.63 -22.41 -3.41
C HIS A 371 -11.81 -21.82 -4.84
N THR A 372 -10.80 -21.98 -5.67
CA THR A 372 -10.85 -21.86 -7.12
C THR A 372 -11.07 -23.25 -7.72
N TYR A 373 -12.32 -23.58 -8.05
CA TYR A 373 -12.64 -24.76 -8.85
C TYR A 373 -11.63 -24.93 -9.99
N ILE A 374 -11.02 -26.12 -10.05
CA ILE A 374 -10.07 -26.55 -11.08
C ILE A 374 -10.60 -26.14 -12.46
N THR A 375 -9.89 -25.24 -13.14
CA THR A 375 -10.24 -24.85 -14.51
C THR A 375 -9.78 -25.91 -15.50
N ARG A 376 -10.65 -26.21 -16.47
CA ARG A 376 -10.46 -27.14 -17.60
C ARG A 376 -9.02 -27.15 -18.13
N ARG A 377 -8.48 -28.35 -18.40
CA ARG A 377 -7.23 -28.51 -19.17
C ARG A 377 -7.35 -27.74 -20.49
N ARG A 378 -6.37 -26.87 -20.78
CA ARG A 378 -6.28 -26.18 -22.08
C ARG A 378 -5.04 -26.66 -22.82
N ARG A 379 -5.15 -26.72 -24.14
CA ARG A 379 -4.02 -27.01 -25.01
C ARG A 379 -3.09 -25.80 -25.02
N ASN A 380 -1.85 -25.99 -24.58
CA ASN A 380 -0.82 -24.96 -24.64
C ASN A 380 -0.40 -24.77 -26.11
N ALA A 381 -0.51 -23.54 -26.61
CA ALA A 381 -0.26 -23.23 -28.02
C ALA A 381 1.21 -23.35 -28.44
N LYS A 382 2.15 -23.33 -27.50
CA LYS A 382 3.59 -23.48 -27.76
C LYS A 382 4.07 -24.92 -27.68
N THR A 383 3.54 -25.69 -26.73
CA THR A 383 3.98 -27.08 -26.47
C THR A 383 3.05 -28.12 -27.10
N GLY A 384 1.83 -27.74 -27.51
CA GLY A 384 0.81 -28.63 -28.06
C GLY A 384 0.16 -29.57 -27.03
N LEU A 385 0.61 -29.54 -25.77
CA LEU A 385 0.16 -30.44 -24.72
C LEU A 385 -1.07 -29.89 -23.99
N MET A 386 -1.89 -30.81 -23.45
CA MET A 386 -3.02 -30.45 -22.59
C MET A 386 -2.53 -30.24 -21.17
N GLU A 387 -2.44 -28.98 -20.76
CA GLU A 387 -1.91 -28.58 -19.45
C GLU A 387 -3.04 -28.14 -18.51
N ASN A 388 -2.86 -28.39 -17.20
CA ASN A 388 -3.75 -27.83 -16.18
C ASN A 388 -3.59 -26.31 -16.19
N VAL A 389 -4.71 -25.58 -16.28
CA VAL A 389 -4.68 -24.12 -16.25
C VAL A 389 -4.72 -23.69 -14.79
N LYS A 390 -3.61 -23.10 -14.31
CA LYS A 390 -3.57 -22.45 -13.00
C LYS A 390 -4.77 -21.49 -12.88
N PRO A 391 -5.58 -21.59 -11.82
CA PRO A 391 -6.72 -20.70 -11.66
C PRO A 391 -6.29 -19.23 -11.69
N ARG A 392 -6.93 -18.46 -12.58
CA ARG A 392 -6.64 -17.02 -12.84
C ARG A 392 -6.59 -16.15 -11.56
N ARG A 393 -7.27 -16.56 -10.49
CA ARG A 393 -7.31 -15.84 -9.21
C ARG A 393 -6.00 -15.91 -8.40
N LEU A 394 -5.18 -16.94 -8.59
CA LEU A 394 -3.89 -17.10 -7.88
C LEU A 394 -2.82 -16.12 -8.43
N SER A 395 -2.76 -15.94 -9.76
CA SER A 395 -1.89 -14.94 -10.38
C SER A 395 -2.35 -13.52 -10.09
N GLU A 396 -3.67 -13.27 -10.10
CA GLU A 396 -4.24 -11.96 -9.75
C GLU A 396 -3.87 -11.52 -8.32
N MET A 397 -3.88 -12.43 -7.35
CA MET A 397 -3.57 -12.08 -5.96
C MET A 397 -2.08 -11.79 -5.77
N ARG A 398 -1.19 -12.57 -6.38
CA ARG A 398 0.25 -12.29 -6.35
C ARG A 398 0.58 -10.95 -7.01
N SER A 399 0.10 -10.70 -8.22
CA SER A 399 0.32 -9.41 -8.89
C SER A 399 -0.20 -8.24 -8.05
N TYR A 400 -1.29 -8.43 -7.32
CA TYR A 400 -1.81 -7.43 -6.38
C TYR A 400 -0.89 -7.24 -5.17
N ILE A 401 -0.34 -8.30 -4.58
CA ILE A 401 0.61 -8.20 -3.46
C ILE A 401 1.92 -7.52 -3.90
N HIS A 402 2.48 -7.88 -5.05
CA HIS A 402 3.59 -7.16 -5.66
C HIS A 402 3.29 -5.67 -5.81
N GLN A 403 2.08 -5.29 -6.22
CA GLN A 403 1.71 -3.89 -6.35
C GLN A 403 1.53 -3.18 -5.00
N VAL A 404 0.88 -3.81 -4.02
CA VAL A 404 0.53 -3.16 -2.74
C VAL A 404 1.74 -3.04 -1.81
N TYR A 405 2.58 -4.06 -1.81
CA TYR A 405 3.76 -4.16 -0.94
C TYR A 405 5.07 -3.85 -1.67
N SER A 406 5.03 -3.65 -2.99
CA SER A 406 6.23 -3.42 -3.83
C SER A 406 7.31 -4.48 -3.67
N VAL A 407 6.86 -5.73 -3.49
CA VAL A 407 7.71 -6.91 -3.49
C VAL A 407 8.33 -7.07 -4.87
N SER A 408 9.65 -7.25 -4.94
CA SER A 408 10.38 -7.57 -6.16
C SER A 408 10.53 -9.08 -6.37
N ASP A 409 10.67 -9.52 -7.62
CA ASP A 409 10.93 -10.93 -7.93
C ASP A 409 12.27 -11.41 -7.33
N SER A 410 13.26 -10.52 -7.22
CA SER A 410 14.54 -10.81 -6.57
C SER A 410 14.40 -11.08 -5.07
N GLU A 411 13.55 -10.32 -4.36
CA GLU A 411 13.27 -10.58 -2.94
C GLU A 411 12.59 -11.93 -2.75
N VAL A 412 11.64 -12.27 -3.64
CA VAL A 412 10.95 -13.57 -3.62
C VAL A 412 11.94 -14.72 -3.88
N ALA A 413 12.84 -14.56 -4.84
CA ALA A 413 13.85 -15.57 -5.16
C ALA A 413 14.83 -15.79 -3.99
N ARG A 414 15.31 -14.69 -3.38
CA ARG A 414 16.18 -14.74 -2.19
C ARG A 414 15.48 -15.42 -1.01
N TYR A 415 14.24 -15.02 -0.71
CA TYR A 415 13.47 -15.62 0.37
C TYR A 415 13.29 -17.13 0.20
N LYS A 416 13.07 -17.61 -1.03
CA LYS A 416 13.01 -19.06 -1.31
C LYS A 416 14.32 -19.78 -1.04
N ALA A 417 15.45 -19.14 -1.33
CA ALA A 417 16.77 -19.71 -1.10
C ALA A 417 17.13 -19.74 0.39
N ASP A 418 16.71 -18.71 1.13
CA ASP A 418 16.98 -18.56 2.56
C ASP A 418 16.06 -19.43 3.45
N HIS A 419 14.87 -19.80 2.95
CA HIS A 419 13.84 -20.57 3.67
C HIS A 419 13.35 -21.82 2.90
N PRO A 420 14.24 -22.75 2.49
CA PRO A 420 13.86 -23.94 1.72
C PRO A 420 12.88 -24.85 2.49
N GLU A 421 12.94 -24.86 3.82
CA GLU A 421 12.09 -25.64 4.72
C GLU A 421 10.62 -25.24 4.66
N ASP A 422 10.32 -23.99 4.33
CA ASP A 422 8.95 -23.49 4.22
C ASP A 422 8.25 -23.92 2.92
N PHE A 423 9.02 -24.44 1.96
CA PHE A 423 8.55 -24.85 0.64
C PHE A 423 8.76 -26.35 0.36
N GLY A 424 9.13 -27.14 1.37
CA GLY A 424 9.27 -28.59 1.26
C GLY A 424 10.56 -29.05 0.58
N GLY A 425 11.63 -28.24 0.62
CA GLY A 425 12.96 -28.70 0.28
C GLY A 425 13.48 -29.65 1.37
N GLU A 426 13.94 -30.84 0.98
CA GLU A 426 14.77 -31.67 1.85
C GLU A 426 16.05 -30.88 2.15
N THR A 427 16.32 -30.66 3.44
CA THR A 427 17.65 -30.28 3.91
C THR A 427 18.51 -31.53 3.81
N ASP A 428 19.54 -31.50 2.96
CA ASP A 428 20.58 -32.54 2.92
C ASP A 428 21.24 -32.75 4.28
#